data_AF-A0A352INH9-F1
#
_entry.id   AF-A0A352INH9-F1
#
_cell.length_a   1.000
_cell.length_b   1.000
_cell.length_c   1.000
_cell.angle_alpha   90.00
_cell.angle_beta   90.00
_cell.angle_gamma   90.00
#
_symmetry.space_group_name_H-M   'P 1'
#
loop_
_entity.id
_entity.type
_entity.pdbx_description
1 polymer ?
#
loop_
_entity_poly.entity_id
_entity_poly.type
_entity_poly.pdbx_seq_one_letter_code
_entity_poly.pdbx_strand_id
1 'polypeptide(L)'
;MQETTINALVSPEGSLEILSNHEVNRLKDRSEGGLYRLFRQCALAVLNTGIETDDCKALMESHADFDVRLVPQPRGLKLELINAPGHAFVDGEMLRAIREHLFSVLRDIIYSHSIPQTAAGFRRDDPEDLTNYVFHILRNARVLQAGRQPDLVVCWGGHSIGHEEYQYSKDVGHQLGLRALSICTGCGPGAMKGPMKGATIGHAKQRVKNGRYIGITEPGIIGAEAPNPIVNELVIMPDIEKRLEAFVRCGHGVIVFPGGVGTAEEILYLLGILLHPDNADLPFPVVFTGRQENAEYFEMIDKFIRNALGDEAASKYEIIIDDPVRVAQTMKKGMKEVETFRRAMQDAYYFNWMLKIDPVFQLPFEPNHDNMRALELHRDQPVHLIAANLRKAFSGIV
;
A
#
# COMPACT_ATOMS: atom_id res chain seq x y z
N MET A 1 -26.94 -5.63 -17.79
CA MET A 1 -27.69 -4.39 -17.50
C MET A 1 -26.73 -3.25 -17.74
N GLN A 2 -27.14 -2.19 -18.45
CA GLN A 2 -26.30 -0.98 -18.53
C GLN A 2 -26.14 -0.43 -17.12
N GLU A 3 -24.90 -0.27 -16.68
CA GLU A 3 -24.58 0.33 -15.40
C GLU A 3 -25.08 1.78 -15.39
N THR A 4 -25.69 2.20 -14.29
CA THR A 4 -26.22 3.56 -14.18
C THR A 4 -25.06 4.51 -14.05
N THR A 5 -24.98 5.56 -14.87
CA THR A 5 -23.92 6.56 -14.80
C THR A 5 -24.44 7.90 -14.29
N ILE A 6 -23.58 8.68 -13.65
CA ILE A 6 -23.93 9.97 -13.04
C ILE A 6 -22.90 11.05 -13.44
N ASN A 7 -23.41 12.22 -13.83
CA ASN A 7 -22.59 13.42 -13.98
C ASN A 7 -22.60 14.20 -12.67
N ALA A 8 -21.44 14.61 -12.17
CA ALA A 8 -21.34 15.26 -10.87
C ALA A 8 -20.25 16.33 -10.83
N LEU A 9 -20.46 17.37 -10.02
CA LEU A 9 -19.45 18.37 -9.71
C LEU A 9 -19.03 18.23 -8.24
N VAL A 10 -17.83 17.72 -8.02
CA VAL A 10 -17.34 17.30 -6.70
C VAL A 10 -16.34 18.31 -6.14
N SER A 11 -16.51 18.66 -4.87
CA SER A 11 -15.61 19.56 -4.13
C SER A 11 -14.82 18.77 -3.08
N PRO A 12 -13.61 19.18 -2.68
CA PRO A 12 -12.86 18.50 -1.63
C PRO A 12 -13.53 18.67 -0.25
N GLU A 13 -13.34 17.70 0.65
CA GLU A 13 -13.94 17.72 2.01
C GLU A 13 -13.29 18.68 3.00
N GLY A 14 -12.04 19.07 2.75
CA GLY A 14 -11.21 19.84 3.67
C GLY A 14 -10.78 21.19 3.11
N SER A 15 -9.49 21.50 3.28
CA SER A 15 -8.89 22.63 2.58
C SER A 15 -9.03 22.43 1.08
N LEU A 16 -9.51 23.44 0.38
CA LEU A 16 -9.48 23.47 -1.07
C LEU A 16 -8.04 23.24 -1.53
N GLU A 17 -7.82 22.24 -2.38
CA GLU A 17 -6.51 22.02 -3.00
C GLU A 17 -6.17 23.28 -3.82
N ILE A 18 -5.11 23.98 -3.42
CA ILE A 18 -4.63 25.17 -4.12
C ILE A 18 -3.55 24.70 -5.09
N LEU A 19 -3.94 24.59 -6.35
CA LEU A 19 -3.02 24.27 -7.44
C LEU A 19 -2.60 25.53 -8.18
N SER A 20 -1.32 25.59 -8.55
CA SER A 20 -0.81 26.59 -9.49
C SER A 20 -1.38 26.36 -10.90
N ASN A 21 -1.39 27.41 -11.72
CA ASN A 21 -1.76 27.29 -13.13
C ASN A 21 -0.89 26.27 -13.88
N HIS A 22 0.38 26.10 -13.47
CA HIS A 22 1.29 25.13 -14.07
C HIS A 22 0.83 23.69 -13.82
N GLU A 23 0.46 23.36 -12.57
CA GLU A 23 -0.03 22.04 -12.19
C GLU A 23 -1.36 21.71 -12.88
N VAL A 24 -2.27 22.68 -12.94
CA VAL A 24 -3.55 22.53 -13.67
C VAL A 24 -3.32 22.27 -15.15
N ASN A 25 -2.39 22.99 -15.80
CA ASN A 25 -2.12 22.82 -17.22
C ASN A 25 -1.50 21.45 -17.55
N ARG A 26 -0.65 20.89 -16.67
CA ARG A 26 -0.12 19.54 -16.87
C ARG A 26 -1.20 18.46 -16.80
N LEU A 27 -2.16 18.60 -15.89
CA LEU A 27 -3.28 17.67 -15.83
C LEU A 27 -4.27 17.84 -16.99
N LYS A 28 -4.23 18.96 -17.72
CA LYS A 28 -5.01 19.14 -18.96
C LYS A 28 -4.32 18.52 -20.18
N ASP A 29 -3.07 18.11 -20.06
CA ASP A 29 -2.32 17.51 -21.16
C ASP A 29 -2.86 16.11 -21.47
N ARG A 30 -3.58 16.00 -22.60
CA ARG A 30 -4.19 14.76 -23.10
C ARG A 30 -3.27 13.96 -24.04
N SER A 31 -2.03 14.40 -24.25
CA SER A 31 -1.05 13.71 -25.09
C SER A 31 -0.74 12.29 -24.58
N GLU A 32 -0.14 11.47 -25.44
CA GLU A 32 0.41 10.17 -25.03
C GLU A 32 1.57 10.40 -24.05
N GLY A 33 1.33 10.12 -22.76
CA GLY A 33 2.26 10.40 -21.66
C GLY A 33 1.85 11.57 -20.75
N GLY A 34 0.75 12.26 -21.05
CA GLY A 34 0.22 13.32 -20.19
C GLY A 34 -0.39 12.79 -18.89
N LEU A 35 -0.27 13.58 -17.81
CA LEU A 35 -0.81 13.23 -16.48
C LEU A 35 -2.32 13.02 -16.47
N TYR A 36 -3.02 13.55 -17.48
CA TYR A 36 -4.45 13.38 -17.63
C TYR A 36 -4.88 11.92 -17.67
N ARG A 37 -4.21 11.10 -18.50
CA ARG A 37 -4.60 9.68 -18.69
C ARG A 37 -4.43 8.91 -17.39
N LEU A 38 -3.30 9.15 -16.71
CA LEU A 38 -2.99 8.56 -15.42
C LEU A 38 -4.02 8.96 -14.36
N PHE A 39 -4.33 10.25 -14.28
CA PHE A 39 -5.33 10.78 -13.35
C PHE A 39 -6.72 10.19 -13.63
N ARG A 40 -7.14 10.14 -14.90
CA ARG A 40 -8.42 9.53 -15.30
C ARG A 40 -8.48 8.06 -14.91
N GLN A 41 -7.42 7.30 -15.17
CA GLN A 41 -7.34 5.87 -14.83
C GLN A 41 -7.48 5.66 -13.31
N CYS A 42 -6.69 6.38 -12.51
CA CYS A 42 -6.73 6.25 -11.05
C CYS A 42 -8.07 6.75 -10.48
N ALA A 43 -8.65 7.82 -11.03
CA ALA A 43 -9.95 8.31 -10.62
C ALA A 43 -11.07 7.31 -10.92
N LEU A 44 -11.04 6.67 -12.10
CA LEU A 44 -11.99 5.62 -12.45
C LEU A 44 -11.84 4.42 -11.51
N ALA A 45 -10.63 3.99 -11.21
CA ALA A 45 -10.37 2.90 -10.27
C ALA A 45 -10.97 3.18 -8.88
N VAL A 46 -10.77 4.39 -8.35
CA VAL A 46 -11.39 4.84 -7.09
C VAL A 46 -12.93 4.82 -7.16
N LEU A 47 -13.50 5.27 -8.27
CA LEU A 47 -14.96 5.28 -8.46
C LEU A 47 -15.54 3.88 -8.59
N ASN A 48 -14.76 2.92 -9.10
CA ASN A 48 -15.18 1.55 -9.36
C ASN A 48 -15.04 0.62 -8.14
N THR A 49 -14.94 1.20 -6.94
CA THR A 49 -14.71 0.46 -5.71
C THR A 49 -15.90 -0.43 -5.37
N GLY A 50 -15.63 -1.72 -5.18
CA GLY A 50 -16.65 -2.72 -4.82
C GLY A 50 -17.10 -3.62 -5.96
N ILE A 51 -16.63 -3.36 -7.18
CA ILE A 51 -16.70 -4.30 -8.30
C ILE A 51 -15.51 -5.26 -8.21
N GLU A 52 -15.79 -6.56 -8.29
CA GLU A 52 -14.78 -7.61 -8.37
C GLU A 52 -14.32 -7.73 -9.82
N THR A 53 -13.22 -7.05 -10.16
CA THR A 53 -12.56 -7.18 -11.47
C THR A 53 -11.06 -7.16 -11.28
N ASP A 54 -10.38 -8.17 -11.81
CA ASP A 54 -8.91 -8.25 -11.79
C ASP A 54 -8.30 -7.73 -13.11
N ASP A 55 -9.14 -7.32 -14.08
CA ASP A 55 -8.71 -6.82 -15.39
C ASP A 55 -8.89 -5.29 -15.49
N CYS A 56 -7.80 -4.56 -15.26
CA CYS A 56 -7.72 -3.11 -15.44
C CYS A 56 -8.12 -2.67 -16.86
N LYS A 57 -7.76 -3.45 -17.89
CA LYS A 57 -8.02 -3.07 -19.27
C LYS A 57 -9.51 -3.19 -19.58
N ALA A 58 -10.15 -4.28 -19.18
CA ALA A 58 -11.59 -4.45 -19.31
C ALA A 58 -12.36 -3.36 -18.53
N LEU A 59 -11.87 -2.95 -17.36
CA LEU A 59 -12.44 -1.83 -16.61
C LEU A 59 -12.38 -0.51 -17.41
N MET A 60 -11.22 -0.19 -18.00
CA MET A 60 -11.06 1.03 -18.79
C MET A 60 -11.91 1.01 -20.07
N GLU A 61 -12.02 -0.16 -20.72
CA GLU A 61 -12.80 -0.35 -21.95
C GLU A 61 -14.32 -0.26 -21.69
N SER A 62 -14.80 -0.84 -20.60
CA SER A 62 -16.22 -0.78 -20.21
C SER A 62 -16.69 0.63 -19.85
N HIS A 63 -15.76 1.49 -19.43
CA HIS A 63 -15.99 2.89 -19.07
C HIS A 63 -15.24 3.84 -20.01
N ALA A 64 -15.25 3.55 -21.32
CA ALA A 64 -14.59 4.40 -22.32
C ALA A 64 -15.16 5.83 -22.39
N ASP A 65 -16.43 6.01 -22.00
CA ASP A 65 -17.15 7.28 -21.99
C ASP A 65 -17.04 8.05 -20.67
N PHE A 66 -16.38 7.49 -19.64
CA PHE A 66 -16.04 8.21 -18.42
C PHE A 66 -15.00 9.31 -18.70
N ASP A 67 -15.19 10.50 -18.13
CA ASP A 67 -14.22 11.60 -18.22
C ASP A 67 -14.16 12.35 -16.88
N VAL A 68 -12.99 12.89 -16.53
CA VAL A 68 -12.82 13.73 -15.33
C VAL A 68 -12.13 15.02 -15.71
N ARG A 69 -12.64 16.16 -15.25
CA ARG A 69 -12.12 17.48 -15.61
C ARG A 69 -11.88 18.34 -14.39
N LEU A 70 -10.83 19.13 -14.48
CA LEU A 70 -10.49 20.13 -13.48
C LEU A 70 -11.25 21.42 -13.78
N VAL A 71 -12.07 21.86 -12.83
CA VAL A 71 -12.79 23.12 -12.90
C VAL A 71 -12.20 24.09 -11.88
N PRO A 72 -11.37 25.06 -12.32
CA PRO A 72 -10.84 26.10 -11.44
C PRO A 72 -11.97 26.90 -10.78
N GLN A 73 -11.78 27.25 -9.52
CA GLN A 73 -12.68 28.08 -8.73
C GLN A 73 -11.90 29.20 -8.06
N PRO A 74 -12.51 30.34 -7.73
CA PRO A 74 -11.82 31.44 -7.06
C PRO A 74 -11.13 31.08 -5.74
N ARG A 75 -11.58 30.00 -5.08
CA ARG A 75 -11.04 29.52 -3.80
C ARG A 75 -10.31 28.17 -3.90
N GLY A 76 -10.15 27.62 -5.11
CA GLY A 76 -9.48 26.33 -5.30
C GLY A 76 -9.93 25.60 -6.56
N LEU A 77 -10.24 24.32 -6.44
CA LEU A 77 -10.56 23.43 -7.55
C LEU A 77 -11.79 22.57 -7.25
N LYS A 78 -12.57 22.26 -8.28
CA LYS A 78 -13.55 21.16 -8.29
C LYS A 78 -13.22 20.13 -9.38
N LEU A 79 -13.73 18.92 -9.19
CA LEU A 79 -13.70 17.86 -10.20
C LEU A 79 -15.08 17.76 -10.85
N GLU A 80 -15.15 17.94 -12.16
CA GLU A 80 -16.32 17.59 -12.96
C GLU A 80 -16.15 16.14 -13.43
N LEU A 81 -17.09 15.28 -13.04
CA LEU A 81 -17.14 13.88 -13.42
C LEU A 81 -18.23 13.70 -14.47
N ILE A 82 -17.89 13.03 -15.56
CA ILE A 82 -18.77 12.74 -16.68
C ILE A 82 -18.90 11.22 -16.77
N ASN A 83 -20.14 10.71 -16.78
CA ASN A 83 -20.47 9.30 -16.81
C ASN A 83 -19.77 8.49 -15.70
N ALA A 84 -19.74 9.02 -14.47
CA ALA A 84 -19.15 8.29 -13.34
C ALA A 84 -19.99 7.06 -12.98
N PRO A 85 -19.37 5.95 -12.54
CA PRO A 85 -20.09 4.77 -12.06
C PRO A 85 -21.09 5.11 -10.95
N GLY A 86 -22.36 4.72 -11.14
CA GLY A 86 -23.44 5.11 -10.24
C GLY A 86 -23.34 4.50 -8.84
N HIS A 87 -22.66 3.36 -8.70
CA HIS A 87 -22.44 2.71 -7.40
C HIS A 87 -21.50 3.49 -6.47
N ALA A 88 -20.77 4.50 -6.99
CA ALA A 88 -20.01 5.44 -6.17
C ALA A 88 -20.90 6.45 -5.39
N PHE A 89 -22.20 6.45 -5.66
CA PHE A 89 -23.19 7.38 -5.11
C PHE A 89 -24.26 6.64 -4.31
N VAL A 90 -24.76 7.28 -3.25
CA VAL A 90 -25.90 6.83 -2.46
C VAL A 90 -26.94 7.94 -2.53
N ASP A 91 -28.12 7.64 -3.08
CA ASP A 91 -29.21 8.60 -3.28
C ASP A 91 -28.79 9.86 -4.06
N GLY A 92 -27.88 9.69 -5.03
CA GLY A 92 -27.33 10.77 -5.85
C GLY A 92 -26.17 11.54 -5.22
N GLU A 93 -25.81 11.26 -3.97
CA GLU A 93 -24.69 11.88 -3.27
C GLU A 93 -23.47 10.95 -3.25
N MET A 94 -22.31 11.48 -3.64
CA MET A 94 -21.07 10.69 -3.66
C MET A 94 -20.68 10.27 -2.25
N LEU A 95 -20.26 9.01 -2.09
CA LEU A 95 -19.68 8.53 -0.83
C LEU A 95 -18.49 9.40 -0.42
N ARG A 96 -18.51 9.89 0.82
CA ARG A 96 -17.45 10.77 1.36
C ARG A 96 -16.04 10.17 1.19
N ALA A 97 -15.89 8.86 1.46
CA ALA A 97 -14.60 8.18 1.32
C ALA A 97 -14.09 8.19 -0.13
N ILE A 98 -14.95 7.89 -1.11
CA ILE A 98 -14.60 7.95 -2.54
C ILE A 98 -14.20 9.37 -2.93
N ARG A 99 -14.93 10.38 -2.43
CA ARG A 99 -14.58 11.79 -2.62
C ARG A 99 -13.19 12.11 -2.06
N GLU A 100 -12.88 11.70 -0.83
CA GLU A 100 -11.55 11.88 -0.22
C GLU A 100 -10.43 11.16 -1.01
N HIS A 101 -10.71 9.97 -1.53
CA HIS A 101 -9.78 9.21 -2.38
C HIS A 101 -9.51 9.89 -3.72
N LEU A 102 -10.53 10.44 -4.39
CA LEU A 102 -10.36 11.19 -5.65
C LEU A 102 -9.38 12.36 -5.48
N PHE A 103 -9.49 13.10 -4.38
CA PHE A 103 -8.57 14.20 -4.10
C PHE A 103 -7.20 13.71 -3.62
N SER A 104 -7.11 12.53 -3.00
CA SER A 104 -5.81 11.89 -2.70
C SER A 104 -5.08 11.47 -3.98
N VAL A 105 -5.79 10.90 -4.95
CA VAL A 105 -5.27 10.59 -6.29
C VAL A 105 -4.76 11.85 -6.98
N LEU A 106 -5.56 12.93 -6.97
CA LEU A 106 -5.16 14.20 -7.55
C LEU A 106 -3.87 14.74 -6.90
N ARG A 107 -3.84 14.80 -5.56
CA ARG A 107 -2.71 15.29 -4.77
C ARG A 107 -1.44 14.52 -5.13
N ASP A 108 -1.50 13.18 -5.12
CA ASP A 108 -0.31 12.36 -5.24
C ASP A 108 0.21 12.29 -6.67
N ILE A 109 -0.66 12.29 -7.70
CA ILE A 109 -0.23 12.33 -9.10
C ILE A 109 0.46 13.65 -9.42
N ILE A 110 -0.07 14.79 -8.95
CA ILE A 110 0.59 16.09 -9.15
C ILE A 110 1.94 16.11 -8.44
N TYR A 111 1.96 15.71 -7.17
CA TYR A 111 3.12 15.84 -6.32
C TYR A 111 4.28 14.93 -6.75
N SER A 112 4.00 13.67 -7.08
CA SER A 112 4.99 12.71 -7.59
C SER A 112 5.66 13.20 -8.88
N HIS A 113 4.93 13.90 -9.75
CA HIS A 113 5.49 14.39 -11.01
C HIS A 113 6.14 15.77 -10.91
N SER A 114 5.92 16.51 -9.80
CA SER A 114 6.50 17.84 -9.58
C SER A 114 7.80 17.82 -8.77
N ILE A 115 7.94 16.95 -7.76
CA ILE A 115 9.15 16.89 -6.92
C ILE A 115 10.43 16.57 -7.71
N PRO A 116 10.49 15.50 -8.53
CA PRO A 116 11.76 15.08 -9.15
C PRO A 116 12.28 16.10 -10.16
N GLN A 117 11.46 17.06 -10.56
CA GLN A 117 11.80 18.10 -11.53
C GLN A 117 12.21 19.43 -10.87
N THR A 118 11.85 19.63 -9.60
CA THR A 118 12.07 20.89 -8.88
C THR A 118 13.26 20.82 -7.93
N ALA A 119 13.62 19.62 -7.45
CA ALA A 119 14.81 19.41 -6.64
C ALA A 119 16.08 19.35 -7.52
N ALA A 120 16.88 20.43 -7.52
CA ALA A 120 18.20 20.41 -8.13
C ALA A 120 19.05 19.30 -7.50
N GLY A 121 19.52 18.36 -8.33
CA GLY A 121 20.38 17.26 -7.88
C GLY A 121 19.68 15.93 -7.60
N PHE A 122 18.35 15.83 -7.70
CA PHE A 122 17.63 14.56 -7.55
C PHE A 122 18.02 13.56 -8.65
N ARG A 123 18.60 12.43 -8.26
CA ARG A 123 19.00 11.34 -9.15
C ARG A 123 18.05 10.16 -8.97
N ARG A 124 17.44 9.73 -10.08
CA ARG A 124 16.42 8.66 -10.08
C ARG A 124 16.99 7.27 -9.75
N ASP A 125 18.30 7.12 -9.85
CA ASP A 125 19.07 5.92 -9.58
C ASP A 125 19.84 6.00 -8.26
N ASP A 126 19.75 7.13 -7.54
CA ASP A 126 20.39 7.28 -6.24
C ASP A 126 19.50 6.76 -5.09
N PRO A 127 19.98 5.81 -4.28
CA PRO A 127 19.22 5.19 -3.18
C PRO A 127 18.70 6.17 -2.11
N GLU A 128 19.50 7.20 -1.80
CA GLU A 128 19.16 8.19 -0.78
C GLU A 128 18.08 9.13 -1.30
N ASP A 129 18.21 9.57 -2.56
CA ASP A 129 17.19 10.36 -3.24
C ASP A 129 15.88 9.59 -3.36
N LEU A 130 15.92 8.30 -3.72
CA LEU A 130 14.73 7.43 -3.78
C LEU A 130 14.01 7.33 -2.41
N THR A 131 14.77 7.15 -1.34
CA THR A 131 14.22 7.12 0.04
C THR A 131 13.58 8.46 0.40
N ASN A 132 14.26 9.58 0.10
CA ASN A 132 13.76 10.93 0.35
C ASN A 132 12.49 11.22 -0.46
N TYR A 133 12.39 10.68 -1.67
CA TYR A 133 11.20 10.79 -2.50
C TYR A 133 9.99 10.09 -1.87
N VAL A 134 10.16 8.85 -1.40
CA VAL A 134 9.12 8.12 -0.64
C VAL A 134 8.70 8.92 0.60
N PHE A 135 9.67 9.42 1.36
CA PHE A 135 9.40 10.26 2.53
C PHE A 135 8.60 11.53 2.18
N HIS A 136 8.97 12.24 1.11
CA HIS A 136 8.29 13.44 0.68
C HIS A 136 6.83 13.16 0.29
N ILE A 137 6.57 12.10 -0.47
CA ILE A 137 5.21 11.70 -0.84
C ILE A 137 4.36 11.42 0.41
N LEU A 138 4.87 10.59 1.33
CA LEU A 138 4.16 10.26 2.57
C LEU A 138 3.91 11.50 3.46
N ARG A 139 4.89 12.42 3.51
CA ARG A 139 4.75 13.69 4.22
C ARG A 139 3.68 14.58 3.61
N ASN A 140 3.67 14.72 2.29
CA ASN A 140 2.67 15.52 1.57
C ASN A 140 1.26 14.93 1.72
N ALA A 141 1.16 13.60 1.75
CA ALA A 141 -0.06 12.88 2.05
C ALA A 141 -0.51 12.98 3.53
N ARG A 142 0.30 13.62 4.39
CA ARG A 142 0.06 13.80 5.83
C ARG A 142 -0.03 12.48 6.61
N VAL A 143 0.55 11.42 6.06
CA VAL A 143 0.64 10.10 6.70
C VAL A 143 1.70 10.09 7.81
N LEU A 144 2.72 10.93 7.71
CA LEU A 144 3.77 11.02 8.72
C LEU A 144 3.34 11.98 9.84
N GLN A 145 2.95 11.43 11.00
CA GLN A 145 2.47 12.20 12.15
C GLN A 145 3.53 12.31 13.25
N ALA A 146 4.10 13.51 13.41
CA ALA A 146 5.03 13.80 14.49
C ALA A 146 4.36 13.63 15.87
N GLY A 147 5.09 13.04 16.82
CA GLY A 147 4.61 12.83 18.20
C GLY A 147 3.67 11.63 18.39
N ARG A 148 3.30 10.91 17.33
CA ARG A 148 2.57 9.64 17.44
C ARG A 148 3.55 8.51 17.79
N GLN A 149 3.19 7.70 18.79
CA GLN A 149 3.94 6.49 19.15
C GLN A 149 3.74 5.39 18.09
N PRO A 150 4.67 4.43 17.96
CA PRO A 150 4.51 3.26 17.08
C PRO A 150 3.20 2.50 17.30
N ASP A 151 2.33 2.52 16.30
CA ASP A 151 1.03 1.82 16.35
C ASP A 151 0.55 1.28 14.99
N LEU A 152 1.30 1.50 13.90
CA LEU A 152 0.90 1.12 12.55
C LEU A 152 1.36 -0.30 12.21
N VAL A 153 0.39 -1.20 11.99
CA VAL A 153 0.61 -2.58 11.55
C VAL A 153 0.26 -2.70 10.07
N VAL A 154 1.24 -3.11 9.26
CA VAL A 154 1.04 -3.42 7.85
C VAL A 154 0.42 -4.81 7.75
N CYS A 155 -0.65 -4.95 6.96
CA CYS A 155 -1.34 -6.21 6.71
C CYS A 155 -1.28 -6.53 5.23
N TRP A 156 -0.63 -7.64 4.90
CA TRP A 156 -0.48 -8.18 3.55
C TRP A 156 -1.26 -9.50 3.41
N GLY A 157 -1.68 -9.84 2.20
CA GLY A 157 -2.42 -11.06 1.89
C GLY A 157 -3.19 -10.95 0.58
N GLY A 158 -3.87 -12.03 0.19
CA GLY A 158 -4.54 -12.12 -1.11
C GLY A 158 -5.69 -11.11 -1.31
N HIS A 159 -5.80 -10.57 -2.53
CA HIS A 159 -6.98 -9.83 -2.97
C HIS A 159 -8.20 -10.76 -3.13
N SER A 160 -7.96 -12.01 -3.57
CA SER A 160 -8.95 -13.07 -3.75
C SER A 160 -8.74 -14.17 -2.71
N ILE A 161 -9.63 -14.22 -1.71
CA ILE A 161 -9.55 -15.15 -0.58
C ILE A 161 -10.95 -15.71 -0.25
N GLY A 162 -10.98 -16.89 0.37
CA GLY A 162 -12.24 -17.50 0.78
C GLY A 162 -12.97 -16.68 1.86
N HIS A 163 -14.28 -16.90 2.01
CA HIS A 163 -15.09 -16.23 3.04
C HIS A 163 -14.50 -16.43 4.45
N GLU A 164 -14.01 -17.63 4.70
CA GLU A 164 -13.43 -18.06 5.96
C GLU A 164 -12.12 -17.32 6.29
N GLU A 165 -11.21 -17.20 5.34
CA GLU A 165 -9.98 -16.41 5.46
C GLU A 165 -10.29 -14.93 5.64
N TYR A 166 -11.29 -14.42 4.89
CA TYR A 166 -11.75 -13.04 5.04
C TYR A 166 -12.29 -12.78 6.45
N GLN A 167 -13.08 -13.70 7.01
CA GLN A 167 -13.58 -13.59 8.38
C GLN A 167 -12.44 -13.64 9.39
N TYR A 168 -11.48 -14.55 9.25
CA TYR A 168 -10.28 -14.60 10.11
C TYR A 168 -9.48 -13.29 10.08
N SER A 169 -9.27 -12.71 8.89
CA SER A 169 -8.57 -11.42 8.75
C SER A 169 -9.32 -10.28 9.48
N LYS A 170 -10.66 -10.30 9.49
CA LYS A 170 -11.48 -9.37 10.28
C LYS A 170 -11.30 -9.62 11.78
N ASP A 171 -11.21 -10.86 12.22
CA ASP A 171 -11.04 -11.19 13.63
C ASP A 171 -9.66 -10.75 14.15
N VAL A 172 -8.60 -10.94 13.35
CA VAL A 172 -7.27 -10.37 13.62
C VAL A 172 -7.36 -8.84 13.68
N GLY A 173 -7.97 -8.21 12.68
CA GLY A 173 -8.20 -6.76 12.66
C GLY A 173 -8.93 -6.26 13.91
N HIS A 174 -9.97 -6.98 14.35
CA HIS A 174 -10.73 -6.67 15.56
C HIS A 174 -9.84 -6.68 16.80
N GLN A 175 -8.98 -7.69 16.93
CA GLN A 175 -8.03 -7.81 18.04
C GLN A 175 -6.94 -6.73 18.01
N LEU A 176 -6.48 -6.31 16.83
CA LEU A 176 -5.58 -5.17 16.67
C LEU A 176 -6.26 -3.86 17.13
N GLY A 177 -7.50 -3.64 16.68
CA GLY A 177 -8.30 -2.47 17.07
C GLY A 177 -8.57 -2.42 18.58
N LEU A 178 -8.80 -3.55 19.24
CA LEU A 178 -8.94 -3.62 20.70
C LEU A 178 -7.68 -3.19 21.47
N ARG A 179 -6.51 -3.16 20.81
CA ARG A 179 -5.22 -2.72 21.38
C ARG A 179 -4.78 -1.35 20.87
N ALA A 180 -5.72 -0.62 20.25
CA ALA A 180 -5.54 0.70 19.66
C ALA A 180 -4.43 0.74 18.59
N LEU A 181 -4.24 -0.34 17.85
CA LEU A 181 -3.31 -0.40 16.72
C LEU A 181 -4.02 0.06 15.44
N SER A 182 -3.32 0.84 14.62
CA SER A 182 -3.75 1.31 13.30
C SER A 182 -3.34 0.31 12.22
N ILE A 183 -3.98 0.36 11.05
CA ILE A 183 -3.76 -0.60 9.97
C ILE A 183 -3.31 0.09 8.69
N CYS A 184 -2.30 -0.48 8.04
CA CYS A 184 -1.88 -0.14 6.70
C CYS A 184 -2.03 -1.37 5.79
N THR A 185 -2.60 -1.24 4.59
CA THR A 185 -2.73 -2.33 3.61
C THR A 185 -2.45 -1.83 2.19
N GLY A 186 -2.43 -2.75 1.23
CA GLY A 186 -2.47 -2.46 -0.21
C GLY A 186 -3.80 -1.88 -0.74
N CYS A 187 -4.72 -1.49 0.16
CA CYS A 187 -6.03 -0.87 -0.11
C CYS A 187 -7.09 -1.70 -0.83
N GLY A 188 -6.72 -2.78 -1.53
CA GLY A 188 -7.61 -3.64 -2.31
C GLY A 188 -8.63 -4.47 -1.51
N PRO A 189 -9.27 -5.47 -2.15
CA PRO A 189 -10.24 -6.37 -1.53
C PRO A 189 -9.58 -7.44 -0.63
N GLY A 190 -10.32 -8.49 -0.27
CA GLY A 190 -9.79 -9.62 0.48
C GLY A 190 -9.10 -9.24 1.79
N ALA A 191 -7.87 -9.75 1.98
CA ALA A 191 -7.05 -9.54 3.17
C ALA A 191 -6.59 -8.08 3.35
N MET A 192 -6.70 -7.24 2.32
CA MET A 192 -6.40 -5.81 2.40
C MET A 192 -7.59 -4.98 2.91
N LYS A 193 -8.79 -5.58 2.98
CA LYS A 193 -10.03 -4.95 3.45
C LYS A 193 -10.49 -5.49 4.81
N GLY A 194 -10.36 -6.80 5.02
CA GLY A 194 -10.86 -7.49 6.21
C GLY A 194 -10.32 -6.93 7.54
N PRO A 195 -9.00 -6.80 7.72
CA PRO A 195 -8.41 -6.27 8.94
C PRO A 195 -8.92 -4.89 9.32
N MET A 196 -9.08 -3.98 8.35
CA MET A 196 -9.59 -2.62 8.59
C MET A 196 -11.05 -2.64 9.08
N LYS A 197 -11.91 -3.50 8.52
CA LYS A 197 -13.30 -3.67 9.00
C LYS A 197 -13.33 -4.16 10.45
N GLY A 198 -12.49 -5.14 10.77
CA GLY A 198 -12.34 -5.63 12.14
C GLY A 198 -11.89 -4.54 13.10
N ALA A 199 -10.82 -3.84 12.75
CA ALA A 199 -10.23 -2.79 13.57
C ALA A 199 -11.20 -1.63 13.82
N THR A 200 -12.05 -1.30 12.85
CA THR A 200 -13.11 -0.28 13.03
C THR A 200 -14.02 -0.60 14.20
N ILE A 201 -14.43 -1.86 14.33
CA ILE A 201 -15.24 -2.31 15.46
C ILE A 201 -14.42 -2.35 16.76
N GLY A 202 -13.14 -2.74 16.68
CA GLY A 202 -12.23 -2.75 17.83
C GLY A 202 -11.99 -1.35 18.40
N HIS A 203 -11.65 -0.38 17.54
CA HIS A 203 -11.48 1.03 17.86
C HIS A 203 -12.75 1.64 18.44
N ALA A 204 -13.91 1.34 17.86
CA ALA A 204 -15.19 1.83 18.39
C ALA A 204 -15.45 1.34 19.83
N LYS A 205 -15.14 0.07 20.13
CA LYS A 205 -15.22 -0.48 21.50
C LYS A 205 -14.25 0.20 22.46
N GLN A 206 -13.04 0.52 21.99
CA GLN A 206 -12.00 1.21 22.77
C GLN A 206 -12.10 2.74 22.77
N ARG A 207 -13.12 3.31 22.10
CA ARG A 207 -13.31 4.76 21.92
C ARG A 207 -12.11 5.48 21.27
N VAL A 208 -11.36 4.77 20.41
CA VAL A 208 -10.29 5.35 19.59
C VAL A 208 -10.94 6.19 18.49
N LYS A 209 -10.85 7.52 18.60
CA LYS A 209 -11.47 8.45 17.64
C LYS A 209 -10.66 8.64 16.36
N ASN A 210 -9.34 8.49 16.44
CA ASN A 210 -8.40 8.77 15.36
C ASN A 210 -7.71 7.46 14.89
N GLY A 211 -8.52 6.43 14.64
CA GLY A 211 -8.06 5.19 14.03
C GLY A 211 -7.61 5.44 12.59
N ARG A 212 -6.42 4.96 12.23
CA ARG A 212 -5.85 5.18 10.89
C ARG A 212 -5.95 3.90 10.06
N TYR A 213 -6.50 4.05 8.86
CA TYR A 213 -6.65 3.02 7.85
C TYR A 213 -5.97 3.50 6.58
N ILE A 214 -4.68 3.20 6.49
CA ILE A 214 -3.81 3.71 5.43
C ILE A 214 -3.82 2.72 4.28
N GLY A 215 -4.23 3.17 3.10
CA GLY A 215 -4.11 2.43 1.85
C GLY A 215 -2.93 2.96 1.06
N ILE A 216 -1.97 2.11 0.72
CA ILE A 216 -0.87 2.47 -0.17
C ILE A 216 -0.98 1.63 -1.43
N THR A 217 -1.14 2.29 -2.56
CA THR A 217 -1.27 1.67 -3.90
C THR A 217 -0.38 2.43 -4.89
N GLU A 218 -0.38 2.00 -6.14
CA GLU A 218 0.33 2.65 -7.24
C GLU A 218 -0.46 2.48 -8.55
N PRO A 219 -0.17 3.25 -9.61
CA PRO A 219 -1.02 3.27 -10.81
C PRO A 219 -1.17 1.95 -11.57
N GLY A 220 -0.17 1.07 -11.54
CA GLY A 220 -0.18 -0.23 -12.21
C GLY A 220 -1.24 -1.18 -11.66
N ILE A 221 -1.49 -1.14 -10.35
CA ILE A 221 -2.32 -2.11 -9.63
C ILE A 221 -3.65 -1.52 -9.13
N ILE A 222 -3.77 -0.19 -9.00
CA ILE A 222 -4.98 0.44 -8.42
C ILE A 222 -6.28 0.06 -9.17
N GLY A 223 -6.20 -0.23 -10.47
CA GLY A 223 -7.36 -0.65 -11.26
C GLY A 223 -7.87 -2.04 -10.93
N ALA A 224 -6.99 -2.96 -10.52
CA ALA A 224 -7.34 -4.33 -10.11
C ALA A 224 -7.62 -4.39 -8.61
N GLU A 225 -6.85 -3.64 -7.81
CA GLU A 225 -6.96 -3.59 -6.35
C GLU A 225 -7.49 -2.23 -5.89
N ALA A 226 -8.70 -1.89 -6.33
CA ALA A 226 -9.33 -0.60 -6.03
C ALA A 226 -9.43 -0.32 -4.53
N PRO A 227 -9.17 0.92 -4.08
CA PRO A 227 -9.11 1.27 -2.66
C PRO A 227 -10.47 1.16 -2.00
N ASN A 228 -10.61 0.23 -1.05
CA ASN A 228 -11.88 0.01 -0.38
C ASN A 228 -12.29 1.23 0.50
N PRO A 229 -13.60 1.55 0.66
CA PRO A 229 -14.04 2.83 1.21
C PRO A 229 -13.81 3.01 2.72
N ILE A 230 -13.24 2.00 3.41
CA ILE A 230 -12.85 2.14 4.82
C ILE A 230 -11.48 2.82 4.98
N VAL A 231 -10.67 2.82 3.92
CA VAL A 231 -9.40 3.54 3.86
C VAL A 231 -9.73 5.02 4.09
N ASN A 232 -9.13 5.63 5.10
CA ASN A 232 -9.33 7.05 5.41
C ASN A 232 -8.07 7.88 5.11
N GLU A 233 -6.97 7.23 4.76
CA GLU A 233 -5.73 7.87 4.31
C GLU A 233 -5.20 7.09 3.11
N LEU A 234 -5.50 7.55 1.89
CA LEU A 234 -5.01 6.94 0.65
C LEU A 234 -3.72 7.62 0.20
N VAL A 235 -2.74 6.81 -0.23
CA VAL A 235 -1.48 7.26 -0.85
C VAL A 235 -1.25 6.53 -2.16
N ILE A 236 -0.97 7.29 -3.22
CA ILE A 236 -0.55 6.75 -4.52
C ILE A 236 0.96 6.91 -4.66
N MET A 237 1.70 5.82 -4.54
CA MET A 237 3.12 5.77 -4.87
C MET A 237 3.30 5.67 -6.39
N PRO A 238 4.44 6.11 -6.95
CA PRO A 238 4.59 6.18 -8.40
C PRO A 238 4.95 4.83 -9.04
N ASP A 239 5.41 3.85 -8.27
CA ASP A 239 5.72 2.48 -8.72
C ASP A 239 5.67 1.49 -7.54
N ILE A 240 5.76 0.19 -7.88
CA ILE A 240 5.70 -0.94 -6.94
C ILE A 240 6.82 -0.88 -5.92
N GLU A 241 8.07 -0.59 -6.31
CA GLU A 241 9.20 -0.54 -5.39
C GLU A 241 9.03 0.56 -4.34
N LYS A 242 8.55 1.74 -4.73
CA LYS A 242 8.28 2.83 -3.77
C LYS A 242 7.06 2.54 -2.91
N ARG A 243 6.07 1.79 -3.41
CA ARG A 243 4.98 1.24 -2.59
C ARG A 243 5.52 0.28 -1.52
N LEU A 244 6.40 -0.65 -1.90
CA LEU A 244 7.01 -1.61 -0.98
C LEU A 244 7.90 -0.91 0.06
N GLU A 245 8.72 0.06 -0.36
CA GLU A 245 9.54 0.86 0.55
C GLU A 245 8.66 1.65 1.53
N ALA A 246 7.56 2.24 1.04
CA ALA A 246 6.64 2.98 1.90
C ALA A 246 6.07 2.11 3.03
N PHE A 247 5.69 0.86 2.74
CA PHE A 247 5.20 -0.07 3.76
C PHE A 247 6.22 -0.31 4.87
N VAL A 248 7.46 -0.66 4.52
CA VAL A 248 8.48 -1.03 5.52
C VAL A 248 9.05 0.18 6.26
N ARG A 249 9.00 1.38 5.66
CA ARG A 249 9.42 2.62 6.30
C ARG A 249 8.40 3.15 7.30
N CYS A 250 7.10 3.15 6.98
CA CYS A 250 6.07 3.68 7.87
C CYS A 250 5.49 2.62 8.84
N GLY A 251 5.54 1.35 8.45
CA GLY A 251 5.10 0.22 9.26
C GLY A 251 6.03 -0.03 10.45
N HIS A 252 5.45 -0.43 11.57
CA HIS A 252 6.18 -0.83 12.77
C HIS A 252 6.12 -2.35 13.00
N GLY A 253 5.46 -3.07 12.10
CA GLY A 253 5.26 -4.51 12.16
C GLY A 253 4.41 -4.95 10.98
N VAL A 254 4.59 -6.20 10.57
CA VAL A 254 3.89 -6.79 9.42
C VAL A 254 3.15 -8.04 9.88
N ILE A 255 1.89 -8.15 9.46
CA ILE A 255 1.11 -9.38 9.48
C ILE A 255 0.92 -9.82 8.02
N VAL A 256 1.19 -11.10 7.75
CA VAL A 256 0.94 -11.71 6.44
C VAL A 256 -0.12 -12.80 6.58
N PHE A 257 -1.23 -12.59 5.89
CA PHE A 257 -2.29 -13.57 5.67
C PHE A 257 -1.99 -14.44 4.45
N PRO A 258 -2.72 -15.56 4.23
CA PRO A 258 -2.61 -16.32 2.99
C PRO A 258 -2.84 -15.44 1.77
N GLY A 259 -2.06 -15.67 0.72
CA GLY A 259 -2.12 -14.93 -0.52
C GLY A 259 -1.36 -15.60 -1.66
N GLY A 260 -1.48 -15.00 -2.85
CA GLY A 260 -0.86 -15.47 -4.07
C GLY A 260 0.55 -14.92 -4.28
N VAL A 261 0.91 -14.75 -5.55
CA VAL A 261 2.25 -14.32 -5.98
C VAL A 261 2.63 -12.90 -5.50
N GLY A 262 1.69 -11.96 -5.44
CA GLY A 262 1.95 -10.62 -4.90
C GLY A 262 2.29 -10.64 -3.41
N THR A 263 1.63 -11.50 -2.62
CA THR A 263 1.98 -11.68 -1.20
C THR A 263 3.35 -12.35 -1.04
N ALA A 264 3.71 -13.28 -1.94
CA ALA A 264 5.06 -13.85 -1.96
C ALA A 264 6.13 -12.82 -2.30
N GLU A 265 5.87 -11.90 -3.25
CA GLU A 265 6.74 -10.76 -3.55
C GLU A 265 6.97 -9.89 -2.32
N GLU A 266 5.90 -9.50 -1.62
CA GLU A 266 5.96 -8.70 -0.40
C GLU A 266 6.77 -9.38 0.72
N ILE A 267 6.58 -10.70 0.92
CA ILE A 267 7.38 -11.50 1.87
C ILE A 267 8.87 -11.47 1.51
N LEU A 268 9.21 -11.73 0.25
CA LEU A 268 10.60 -11.78 -0.22
C LEU A 268 11.28 -10.41 -0.16
N TYR A 269 10.54 -9.34 -0.46
CA TYR A 269 10.99 -7.97 -0.28
C TYR A 269 11.37 -7.70 1.19
N LEU A 270 10.45 -7.99 2.12
CA LEU A 270 10.67 -7.76 3.54
C LEU A 270 11.83 -8.59 4.09
N LEU A 271 11.86 -9.89 3.81
CA LEU A 271 12.91 -10.77 4.31
C LEU A 271 14.27 -10.40 3.72
N GLY A 272 14.34 -10.03 2.44
CA GLY A 272 15.56 -9.53 1.83
C GLY A 272 16.14 -8.33 2.57
N ILE A 273 15.30 -7.37 2.96
CA ILE A 273 15.70 -6.23 3.78
C ILE A 273 16.14 -6.68 5.18
N LEU A 274 15.35 -7.48 5.88
CA LEU A 274 15.66 -7.90 7.27
C LEU A 274 16.89 -8.82 7.39
N LEU A 275 17.32 -9.42 6.28
CA LEU A 275 18.53 -10.25 6.16
C LEU A 275 19.76 -9.45 5.72
N HIS A 276 19.62 -8.16 5.44
CA HIS A 276 20.79 -7.31 5.21
C HIS A 276 21.61 -7.21 6.52
N PRO A 277 22.95 -7.35 6.50
CA PRO A 277 23.78 -7.32 7.71
C PRO A 277 23.54 -6.10 8.61
N ASP A 278 23.43 -4.91 8.00
CA ASP A 278 23.17 -3.65 8.74
C ASP A 278 21.82 -3.59 9.46
N ASN A 279 20.90 -4.53 9.19
CA ASN A 279 19.59 -4.62 9.84
C ASN A 279 19.52 -5.72 10.91
N ALA A 280 20.64 -6.41 11.21
CA ALA A 280 20.63 -7.59 12.09
C ALA A 280 19.99 -7.32 13.47
N ASP A 281 20.25 -6.14 14.04
CA ASP A 281 19.78 -5.74 15.37
C ASP A 281 18.47 -4.93 15.35
N LEU A 282 17.89 -4.67 14.17
CA LEU A 282 16.68 -3.85 14.04
C LEU A 282 15.44 -4.67 14.41
N PRO A 283 14.68 -4.29 15.47
CA PRO A 283 13.45 -5.00 15.80
C PRO A 283 12.38 -4.66 14.76
N PHE A 284 11.87 -5.70 14.10
CA PHE A 284 10.77 -5.58 13.16
C PHE A 284 9.86 -6.80 13.30
N PRO A 285 8.74 -6.70 14.05
CA PRO A 285 7.88 -7.84 14.31
C PRO A 285 7.16 -8.28 13.02
N VAL A 286 7.32 -9.55 12.65
CA VAL A 286 6.65 -10.16 11.49
C VAL A 286 5.88 -11.40 11.95
N VAL A 287 4.59 -11.46 11.63
CA VAL A 287 3.74 -12.61 11.93
C VAL A 287 3.06 -13.11 10.67
N PHE A 288 3.21 -14.40 10.40
CA PHE A 288 2.42 -15.11 9.40
C PHE A 288 1.25 -15.78 10.10
N THR A 289 0.04 -15.59 9.59
CA THR A 289 -1.15 -16.08 10.29
C THR A 289 -2.30 -16.40 9.35
N GLY A 290 -3.05 -17.45 9.68
CA GLY A 290 -4.26 -17.85 9.00
C GLY A 290 -5.04 -18.79 9.89
N ARG A 291 -6.10 -19.37 9.34
CA ARG A 291 -6.89 -20.38 10.05
C ARG A 291 -6.14 -21.70 10.15
N GLN A 292 -6.70 -22.64 10.93
CA GLN A 292 -6.19 -24.00 11.02
C GLN A 292 -6.06 -24.69 9.65
N GLU A 293 -6.98 -24.42 8.72
CA GLU A 293 -6.97 -24.95 7.36
C GLU A 293 -5.81 -24.40 6.51
N ASN A 294 -5.20 -23.28 6.93
CA ASN A 294 -4.03 -22.69 6.27
C ASN A 294 -2.70 -23.22 6.83
N ALA A 295 -2.70 -24.17 7.78
CA ALA A 295 -1.47 -24.69 8.36
C ALA A 295 -0.52 -25.26 7.29
N GLU A 296 -1.02 -26.10 6.38
CA GLU A 296 -0.22 -26.68 5.30
C GLU A 296 0.31 -25.62 4.32
N TYR A 297 -0.47 -24.56 4.07
CA TYR A 297 -0.02 -23.42 3.27
C TYR A 297 1.20 -22.74 3.91
N PHE A 298 1.14 -22.45 5.22
CA PHE A 298 2.26 -21.80 5.90
C PHE A 298 3.45 -22.73 6.11
N GLU A 299 3.24 -24.04 6.29
CA GLU A 299 4.33 -25.03 6.27
C GLU A 299 5.04 -25.05 4.91
N MET A 300 4.30 -24.98 3.80
CA MET A 300 4.87 -24.87 2.46
C MET A 300 5.68 -23.58 2.29
N ILE A 301 5.14 -22.43 2.73
CA ILE A 301 5.83 -21.13 2.66
C ILE A 301 7.10 -21.12 3.52
N ASP A 302 7.04 -21.62 4.77
CA ASP A 302 8.21 -21.74 5.66
C ASP A 302 9.28 -22.62 5.04
N LYS A 303 8.89 -23.79 4.53
CA LYS A 303 9.81 -24.70 3.84
C LYS A 303 10.44 -24.05 2.60
N PHE A 304 9.67 -23.30 1.81
CA PHE A 304 10.20 -22.56 0.67
C PHE A 304 11.22 -21.52 1.12
N ILE A 305 10.89 -20.70 2.12
CA ILE A 305 11.79 -19.66 2.66
C ILE A 305 13.07 -20.27 3.21
N ARG A 306 12.99 -21.33 4.03
CA ARG A 306 14.19 -22.02 4.56
C ARG A 306 15.05 -22.60 3.45
N ASN A 307 14.44 -23.19 2.42
CA ASN A 307 15.18 -23.76 1.31
C ASN A 307 15.83 -22.71 0.40
N ALA A 308 15.20 -21.55 0.25
CA ALA A 308 15.68 -20.48 -0.61
C ALA A 308 16.69 -19.57 0.10
N LEU A 309 16.39 -19.18 1.35
CA LEU A 309 17.06 -18.13 2.10
C LEU A 309 17.72 -18.63 3.42
N GLY A 310 17.54 -19.90 3.79
CA GLY A 310 18.14 -20.48 5.00
C GLY A 310 17.35 -20.24 6.28
N ASP A 311 17.77 -20.88 7.37
CA ASP A 311 17.09 -20.84 8.67
C ASP A 311 17.14 -19.46 9.34
N GLU A 312 18.13 -18.63 9.01
CA GLU A 312 18.20 -17.25 9.48
C GLU A 312 16.97 -16.45 9.02
N ALA A 313 16.50 -16.65 7.78
CA ALA A 313 15.28 -16.02 7.28
C ALA A 313 14.05 -16.42 8.10
N ALA A 314 13.97 -17.69 8.50
CA ALA A 314 12.88 -18.19 9.32
C ALA A 314 12.91 -17.69 10.77
N SER A 315 14.04 -17.16 11.25
CA SER A 315 14.12 -16.48 12.55
C SER A 315 13.50 -15.09 12.56
N LYS A 316 13.21 -14.52 11.37
CA LYS A 316 12.69 -13.15 11.22
C LYS A 316 11.16 -13.07 11.32
N TYR A 317 10.44 -14.19 11.40
CA TYR A 317 8.98 -14.22 11.52
C TYR A 317 8.49 -15.30 12.50
N GLU A 318 7.28 -15.12 13.01
CA GLU A 318 6.55 -16.12 13.80
C GLU A 318 5.30 -16.58 13.03
N ILE A 319 5.05 -17.88 12.96
CA ILE A 319 3.81 -18.43 12.40
C ILE A 319 2.83 -18.66 13.54
N ILE A 320 1.67 -18.02 13.49
CA ILE A 320 0.59 -18.15 14.48
C ILE A 320 -0.68 -18.59 13.76
N ILE A 321 -1.11 -19.83 14.02
CA ILE A 321 -2.30 -20.43 13.40
C ILE A 321 -3.49 -20.31 14.35
N ASP A 322 -4.63 -19.84 13.80
CA ASP A 322 -5.94 -19.80 14.44
C ASP A 322 -6.00 -19.09 15.81
N ASP A 323 -5.16 -18.07 16.01
CA ASP A 323 -5.15 -17.29 17.26
C ASP A 323 -5.03 -15.78 17.02
N PRO A 324 -6.15 -15.11 16.65
CA PRO A 324 -6.17 -13.67 16.43
C PRO A 324 -5.73 -12.85 17.65
N VAL A 325 -5.94 -13.39 18.86
CA VAL A 325 -5.61 -12.71 20.12
C VAL A 325 -4.10 -12.67 20.28
N ARG A 326 -3.42 -13.81 20.09
CA ARG A 326 -1.97 -13.92 20.16
C ARG A 326 -1.31 -13.09 19.06
N VAL A 327 -1.80 -13.13 17.83
CA VAL A 327 -1.29 -12.27 16.73
C VAL A 327 -1.26 -10.79 17.16
N ALA A 328 -2.37 -10.29 17.70
CA ALA A 328 -2.44 -8.90 18.14
C ALA A 328 -1.61 -8.60 19.40
N GLN A 329 -1.41 -9.59 20.29
CA GLN A 329 -0.50 -9.47 21.44
C GLN A 329 0.97 -9.40 20.99
N THR A 330 1.38 -10.26 20.06
CA THR A 330 2.72 -10.27 19.46
C THR A 330 3.01 -8.93 18.81
N MET A 331 2.11 -8.41 17.98
CA MET A 331 2.26 -7.07 17.41
C MET A 331 2.34 -5.99 18.49
N LYS A 332 1.46 -6.00 19.49
CA LYS A 332 1.46 -4.97 20.55
C LYS A 332 2.75 -4.98 21.38
N LYS A 333 3.34 -6.16 21.61
CA LYS A 333 4.66 -6.29 22.24
C LYS A 333 5.74 -5.72 21.33
N GLY A 334 5.75 -6.12 20.05
CA GLY A 334 6.69 -5.63 19.05
C GLY A 334 6.67 -4.10 18.88
N MET A 335 5.50 -3.45 18.95
CA MET A 335 5.42 -1.97 18.94
C MET A 335 6.27 -1.33 20.06
N LYS A 336 6.29 -1.93 21.26
CA LYS A 336 7.09 -1.43 22.39
C LYS A 336 8.59 -1.62 22.16
N GLU A 337 8.97 -2.72 21.53
CA GLU A 337 10.36 -3.02 21.16
C GLU A 337 10.85 -2.00 20.11
N VAL A 338 10.02 -1.76 19.08
CA VAL A 338 10.28 -0.72 18.06
C VAL A 338 10.38 0.67 18.69
N GLU A 339 9.43 1.07 19.56
CA GLU A 339 9.48 2.35 20.26
C GLU A 339 10.78 2.51 21.07
N THR A 340 11.15 1.47 21.81
CA THR A 340 12.36 1.48 22.65
C THR A 340 13.62 1.61 21.81
N PHE A 341 13.71 0.86 20.71
CA PHE A 341 14.84 0.91 19.79
C PHE A 341 14.96 2.26 19.10
N ARG A 342 13.89 2.77 18.49
CA ARG A 342 13.90 4.07 17.79
C ARG A 342 14.27 5.21 18.74
N ARG A 343 13.77 5.17 19.98
CA ARG A 343 14.17 6.12 21.02
C ARG A 343 15.65 6.04 21.36
N ALA A 344 16.19 4.83 21.53
CA ALA A 344 17.60 4.63 21.86
C ALA A 344 18.53 5.09 20.74
N MET A 345 18.14 4.88 19.49
CA MET A 345 18.92 5.26 18.32
C MET A 345 18.62 6.67 17.79
N GLN A 346 17.73 7.42 18.45
CA GLN A 346 17.28 8.75 18.04
C GLN A 346 16.68 8.82 16.62
N ASP A 347 16.03 7.74 16.19
CA ASP A 347 15.32 7.68 14.91
C ASP A 347 13.84 8.10 15.07
N ALA A 348 13.21 8.52 13.97
CA ALA A 348 11.82 8.90 13.96
C ALA A 348 10.90 7.68 14.18
N TYR A 349 9.78 7.90 14.87
CA TYR A 349 8.74 6.89 15.00
C TYR A 349 7.94 6.74 13.70
N TYR A 350 7.57 7.86 13.07
CA TYR A 350 6.71 7.86 11.89
C TYR A 350 7.38 7.35 10.60
N PHE A 351 8.71 7.21 10.57
CA PHE A 351 9.46 6.76 9.39
C PHE A 351 10.80 6.12 9.83
N ASN A 352 11.08 4.90 9.39
CA ASN A 352 12.28 4.13 9.73
C ASN A 352 13.46 4.53 8.87
N TRP A 353 14.21 5.57 9.24
CA TRP A 353 15.39 5.99 8.46
C TRP A 353 16.55 5.01 8.60
N MET A 354 16.66 4.35 9.75
CA MET A 354 17.74 3.41 10.03
C MET A 354 17.66 2.11 9.25
N LEU A 355 16.49 1.77 8.69
CA LEU A 355 16.35 0.57 7.88
C LEU A 355 17.25 0.68 6.64
N LYS A 356 18.23 -0.21 6.54
CA LYS A 356 19.07 -0.31 5.35
C LYS A 356 18.30 -1.06 4.27
N ILE A 357 18.00 -0.37 3.17
CA ILE A 357 17.42 -0.99 1.98
C ILE A 357 18.52 -0.98 0.91
N ASP A 358 18.87 -2.17 0.41
CA ASP A 358 19.84 -2.28 -0.68
C ASP A 358 19.22 -1.69 -1.98
N PRO A 359 19.99 -0.97 -2.81
CA PRO A 359 19.48 -0.36 -4.04
C PRO A 359 18.73 -1.33 -4.96
N VAL A 360 19.08 -2.63 -4.94
CA VAL A 360 18.39 -3.67 -5.71
C VAL A 360 16.89 -3.81 -5.38
N PHE A 361 16.48 -3.37 -4.19
CA PHE A 361 15.09 -3.34 -3.75
C PHE A 361 14.37 -2.03 -4.10
N GLN A 362 15.09 -0.96 -4.46
CA GLN A 362 14.50 0.36 -4.72
C GLN A 362 14.34 0.66 -6.21
N LEU A 363 15.21 0.07 -7.04
CA LEU A 363 15.20 0.29 -8.48
C LEU A 363 14.02 -0.46 -9.14
N PRO A 364 13.24 0.22 -10.00
CA PRO A 364 12.15 -0.41 -10.74
C PRO A 364 12.60 -1.61 -11.56
N PHE A 365 11.81 -2.68 -11.55
CA PHE A 365 12.01 -3.84 -12.40
C PHE A 365 10.97 -3.88 -13.52
N GLU A 366 11.43 -3.93 -14.78
CA GLU A 366 10.54 -4.10 -15.93
C GLU A 366 10.42 -5.59 -16.30
N PRO A 367 9.24 -6.21 -16.19
CA PRO A 367 9.06 -7.65 -16.35
C PRO A 367 8.93 -8.05 -17.83
N ASN A 368 10.01 -7.91 -18.59
CA ASN A 368 10.10 -8.43 -19.95
C ASN A 368 10.85 -9.77 -20.01
N HIS A 369 10.74 -10.49 -21.13
CA HIS A 369 11.31 -11.83 -21.29
C HIS A 369 12.82 -11.89 -21.08
N ASP A 370 13.55 -10.86 -21.50
CA ASP A 370 15.01 -10.82 -21.38
C ASP A 370 15.43 -10.56 -19.93
N ASN A 371 14.76 -9.64 -19.24
CA ASN A 371 15.00 -9.34 -17.82
C ASN A 371 14.65 -10.54 -16.93
N MET A 372 13.54 -11.22 -17.20
CA MET A 372 13.14 -12.43 -16.46
C MET A 372 14.14 -13.58 -16.67
N ARG A 373 14.69 -13.73 -17.89
CA ARG A 373 15.74 -14.73 -18.18
C ARG A 373 17.07 -14.39 -17.48
N ALA A 374 17.35 -13.10 -17.27
CA ALA A 374 18.59 -12.62 -16.67
C ALA A 374 18.63 -12.70 -15.13
N LEU A 375 17.55 -13.13 -14.47
CA LEU A 375 17.50 -13.23 -13.01
C LEU A 375 18.53 -14.24 -12.47
N GLU A 376 19.34 -13.80 -11.51
CA GLU A 376 20.38 -14.62 -10.90
C GLU A 376 19.78 -15.54 -9.81
N LEU A 377 19.14 -16.63 -10.23
CA LEU A 377 18.48 -17.59 -9.34
C LEU A 377 19.40 -18.75 -8.92
N HIS A 378 20.58 -18.42 -8.37
CA HIS A 378 21.53 -19.38 -7.80
C HIS A 378 21.88 -19.04 -6.34
N ARG A 379 22.43 -20.01 -5.60
CA ARG A 379 22.75 -19.83 -4.17
C ARG A 379 24.10 -19.18 -3.89
N ASP A 380 24.96 -19.06 -4.90
CA ASP A 380 26.30 -18.47 -4.77
C ASP A 380 26.25 -16.93 -4.80
N GLN A 381 25.53 -16.35 -3.85
CA GLN A 381 25.41 -14.91 -3.64
C GLN A 381 24.92 -14.63 -2.21
N PRO A 382 25.10 -13.42 -1.67
CA PRO A 382 24.50 -13.02 -0.39
C PRO A 382 22.98 -13.27 -0.35
N VAL A 383 22.49 -13.76 0.79
CA VAL A 383 21.10 -14.21 0.93
C VAL A 383 20.06 -13.13 0.60
N HIS A 384 20.32 -11.88 0.96
CA HIS A 384 19.43 -10.77 0.63
C HIS A 384 19.35 -10.51 -0.88
N LEU A 385 20.40 -10.81 -1.65
CA LEU A 385 20.36 -10.72 -3.12
C LEU A 385 19.59 -11.87 -3.76
N ILE A 386 19.62 -13.08 -3.17
CA ILE A 386 18.73 -14.18 -3.57
C ILE A 386 17.27 -13.73 -3.39
N ALA A 387 16.94 -13.15 -2.24
CA ALA A 387 15.60 -12.63 -1.96
C ALA A 387 15.19 -11.53 -2.96
N ALA A 388 16.11 -10.63 -3.34
CA ALA A 388 15.86 -9.60 -4.34
C ALA A 388 15.54 -10.18 -5.73
N ASN A 389 16.27 -11.20 -6.18
CA ASN A 389 16.02 -11.85 -7.47
C ASN A 389 14.71 -12.64 -7.46
N LEU A 390 14.40 -13.34 -6.37
CA LEU A 390 13.11 -14.01 -6.21
C LEU A 390 11.95 -13.00 -6.17
N ARG A 391 12.11 -11.87 -5.47
CA ARG A 391 11.13 -10.76 -5.46
C ARG A 391 10.80 -10.32 -6.88
N LYS A 392 11.82 -10.04 -7.70
CA LYS A 392 11.64 -9.67 -9.13
C LYS A 392 10.94 -10.77 -9.93
N ALA A 393 11.26 -12.04 -9.68
CA ALA A 393 10.59 -13.16 -10.34
C ALA A 393 9.08 -13.18 -10.05
N PHE A 394 8.68 -12.99 -8.78
CA PHE A 394 7.26 -12.91 -8.42
C PHE A 394 6.60 -11.63 -8.94
N SER A 395 7.30 -10.50 -8.88
CA SER A 395 6.86 -9.21 -9.44
C SER A 395 6.55 -9.29 -10.93
N GLY A 396 7.29 -10.10 -11.70
CA GLY A 396 6.99 -10.33 -13.12
C GLY A 396 5.89 -11.35 -13.41
N ILE A 397 5.40 -12.09 -12.39
CA ILE A 397 4.24 -12.98 -12.51
C ILE A 397 2.94 -12.24 -12.15
N VAL A 398 3.02 -11.34 -11.17
CA VAL A 398 1.96 -10.34 -10.85
C VAL A 398 1.72 -9.48 -12.09
#